data_AF-A0A0T6A987-F1
#
_entry.id   AF-A0A0T6A987-F1
#
_cell.length_a   1.000
_cell.length_b   1.000
_cell.length_c   1.000
_cell.angle_alpha   90.00
_cell.angle_beta   90.00
_cell.angle_gamma   90.00
#
_symmetry.space_group_name_H-M   'P 1'
#
loop_
_entity.id
_entity.type
_entity.pdbx_description
1 polymer ?
#
loop_
_entity_poly.entity_id
_entity_poly.type
_entity_poly.pdbx_seq_one_letter_code
_entity_poly.pdbx_strand_id
1 'polypeptide(L)'
;MSRVGSPYLERRDRYERAMEGWVDNTHADAFTLTARIRDDDLGAEVAAVATPSPGYEIREARARVFSGAADPRIVAGFGALAGARMVGGFTRRLAELTGGRPGGQHFIDAAIEIARLARQATKLPPERARTAAGGDARACWQLDTTGWVDLPDSCFTYSDAGRALLATRAVTTSMVPALYCPPPGARVFSRKKVARLERRGRRLSLYHSMFDEAHGFEIRYEIDLDSGTIVHAESETPRLPYMGICNEPQKKIAALVGQPVDRELRKRMQGLIGGSAGCAQLYDLTADLLKLLTLP
;
A
#
# COMPACT_ATOMS: atom_id res chain seq x y z
N MET A 1 26.61 -10.96 -15.97
CA MET A 1 25.34 -10.19 -16.14
C MET A 1 24.43 -10.60 -15.00
N SER A 2 23.97 -9.64 -14.19
CA SER A 2 23.05 -9.94 -13.07
C SER A 2 21.75 -10.51 -13.65
N ARG A 3 21.29 -11.66 -13.15
CA ARG A 3 20.00 -12.27 -13.53
C ARG A 3 18.96 -11.88 -12.50
N VAL A 4 17.68 -11.93 -12.88
CA VAL A 4 16.58 -11.76 -11.94
C VAL A 4 16.69 -12.81 -10.84
N GLY A 5 16.62 -12.36 -9.58
CA GLY A 5 16.74 -13.22 -8.41
C GLY A 5 16.06 -12.62 -7.19
N SER A 6 16.39 -13.12 -6.01
CA SER A 6 15.95 -12.56 -4.74
C SER A 6 16.97 -12.93 -3.65
N PRO A 7 17.43 -11.98 -2.82
CA PRO A 7 18.33 -12.29 -1.70
C PRO A 7 17.63 -13.17 -0.65
N TYR A 8 16.30 -13.12 -0.59
CA TYR A 8 15.49 -13.89 0.34
C TYR A 8 15.34 -15.37 -0.04
N LEU A 9 15.77 -15.76 -1.25
CA LEU A 9 15.72 -17.14 -1.76
C LEU A 9 17.11 -17.78 -1.91
N GLU A 10 18.17 -17.18 -1.35
CA GLU A 10 19.53 -17.74 -1.45
C GLU A 10 19.69 -19.07 -0.70
N ARG A 11 18.93 -19.26 0.39
CA ARG A 11 19.01 -20.44 1.28
C ARG A 11 17.68 -21.18 1.45
N ARG A 12 16.67 -20.83 0.66
CA ARG A 12 15.31 -21.36 0.75
C ARG A 12 14.60 -21.25 -0.60
N ASP A 13 13.70 -22.17 -0.88
CA ASP A 13 12.91 -22.15 -2.12
C ASP A 13 11.67 -21.27 -2.01
N ARG A 14 11.29 -20.86 -0.79
CA ARG A 14 10.15 -20.00 -0.52
C ARG A 14 10.49 -18.92 0.50
N TYR A 15 9.95 -17.73 0.28
CA TYR A 15 9.96 -16.62 1.21
C TYR A 15 8.55 -16.08 1.40
N GLU A 16 8.21 -15.68 2.62
CA GLU A 16 6.95 -15.03 2.95
C GLU A 16 7.17 -13.85 3.89
N ARG A 17 6.50 -12.73 3.59
CA ARG A 17 6.48 -11.54 4.43
C ARG A 17 5.04 -11.12 4.67
N ALA A 18 4.66 -11.05 5.94
CA ALA A 18 3.36 -10.62 6.38
C ALA A 18 3.43 -9.20 6.95
N MET A 19 2.37 -8.43 6.74
CA MET A 19 2.23 -7.09 7.29
C MET A 19 0.80 -6.87 7.80
N GLU A 20 0.69 -6.25 8.96
CA GLU A 20 -0.57 -5.83 9.57
C GLU A 20 -0.47 -4.34 9.88
N GLY A 21 -1.41 -3.56 9.37
CA GLY A 21 -1.47 -2.12 9.57
C GLY A 21 -2.83 -1.72 10.13
N TRP A 22 -2.90 -0.69 10.96
CA TRP A 22 -4.18 -0.16 11.42
C TRP A 22 -4.11 1.32 11.81
N VAL A 23 -5.29 1.93 11.87
CA VAL A 23 -5.52 3.32 12.25
C VAL A 23 -6.42 3.35 13.48
N ASP A 24 -5.96 4.00 14.54
CA ASP A 24 -6.73 4.22 15.77
C ASP A 24 -7.04 5.73 15.93
N ASN A 25 -8.29 6.05 16.25
CA ASN A 25 -8.78 7.41 16.48
C ASN A 25 -8.65 7.84 17.95
N THR A 26 -7.42 7.90 18.43
CA THR A 26 -7.10 8.18 19.84
C THR A 26 -6.90 9.65 20.15
N HIS A 27 -6.90 10.52 19.14
CA HIS A 27 -6.63 11.96 19.28
C HIS A 27 -7.75 12.77 18.62
N ALA A 28 -7.98 14.00 19.09
CA ALA A 28 -9.03 14.87 18.56
C ALA A 28 -8.79 15.22 17.08
N ASP A 29 -7.55 15.56 16.73
CA ASP A 29 -7.14 16.13 15.43
C ASP A 29 -6.07 15.31 14.69
N ALA A 30 -5.70 14.14 15.22
CA ALA A 30 -4.71 13.24 14.65
C ALA A 30 -5.16 11.77 14.72
N PHE A 31 -4.40 10.90 14.08
CA PHE A 31 -4.55 9.45 14.16
C PHE A 31 -3.29 8.80 14.70
N THR A 32 -3.45 7.69 15.44
CA THR A 32 -2.34 6.76 15.67
C THR A 32 -2.34 5.73 14.56
N LEU A 33 -1.23 5.65 13.83
CA LEU A 33 -1.02 4.75 12.72
C LEU A 33 0.01 3.71 13.17
N THR A 34 -0.28 2.43 13.01
CA THR A 34 0.66 1.36 13.37
C THR A 34 0.81 0.38 12.23
N ALA A 35 2.03 -0.07 11.98
CA ALA A 35 2.32 -1.15 11.04
C ALA A 35 3.29 -2.15 11.68
N ARG A 36 2.94 -3.42 11.64
CA ARG A 36 3.78 -4.58 11.95
C ARG A 36 4.17 -5.25 10.65
N ILE A 37 5.44 -5.59 10.51
CA ILE A 37 5.96 -6.39 9.42
C ILE A 37 6.76 -7.55 9.99
N ARG A 38 6.63 -8.73 9.40
CA ARG A 38 7.42 -9.90 9.79
C ARG A 38 7.69 -10.83 8.62
N ASP A 39 8.82 -11.48 8.66
CA ASP A 39 9.14 -12.71 7.92
C ASP A 39 9.76 -13.72 8.90
N ASP A 40 10.41 -14.76 8.38
CA ASP A 40 11.06 -15.79 9.20
C ASP A 40 12.26 -15.25 10.01
N ASP A 41 12.84 -14.12 9.59
CA ASP A 41 14.13 -13.65 10.10
C ASP A 41 13.97 -12.43 11.04
N LEU A 42 13.02 -11.55 10.77
CA LEU A 42 12.84 -10.28 11.49
C LEU A 42 11.36 -9.87 11.60
N GLY A 43 10.97 -9.40 12.78
CA GLY A 43 9.70 -8.75 13.05
C GLY A 43 9.89 -7.34 13.63
N ALA A 44 9.33 -6.34 12.96
CA ALA A 44 9.41 -4.94 13.35
C ALA A 44 8.01 -4.30 13.41
N GLU A 45 7.83 -3.41 14.37
CA GLU A 45 6.65 -2.56 14.48
C GLU A 45 7.08 -1.11 14.42
N VAL A 46 6.33 -0.32 13.66
CA VAL A 46 6.42 1.13 13.65
C VAL A 46 5.06 1.69 14.05
N ALA A 47 5.06 2.77 14.82
CA ALA A 47 3.86 3.55 15.10
C ALA A 47 4.15 5.04 15.00
N ALA A 48 3.17 5.81 14.51
CA ALA A 48 3.24 7.26 14.42
C ALA A 48 1.91 7.90 14.83
N VAL A 49 1.97 9.06 15.49
CA VAL A 49 0.80 9.95 15.64
C VAL A 49 0.92 11.00 14.55
N ALA A 50 -0.08 11.14 13.68
CA ALA A 50 0.01 12.08 12.56
C ALA A 50 -1.32 12.79 12.26
N THR A 51 -1.22 14.01 11.75
CA THR A 51 -2.39 14.75 11.26
C THR A 51 -2.95 14.11 9.98
N PRO A 52 -4.28 14.13 9.77
CA PRO A 52 -4.88 13.65 8.53
C PRO A 52 -4.54 14.59 7.35
N SER A 53 -5.07 14.25 6.17
CA SER A 53 -5.06 15.14 5.01
C SER A 53 -5.53 16.57 5.39
N PRO A 54 -4.88 17.63 4.88
CA PRO A 54 -3.74 17.63 3.95
C PRO A 54 -2.36 17.63 4.63
N GLY A 55 -2.33 17.64 5.96
CA GLY A 55 -1.11 17.85 6.75
C GLY A 55 -0.12 16.69 6.62
N TYR A 56 -0.60 15.48 6.95
CA TYR A 56 0.22 14.26 7.00
C TYR A 56 1.49 14.41 7.84
N GLU A 57 1.47 15.30 8.82
CA GLU A 57 2.63 15.62 9.66
C GLU A 57 2.69 14.67 10.85
N ILE A 58 3.86 14.07 11.05
CA ILE A 58 4.16 13.18 12.16
C ILE A 58 4.45 14.04 13.40
N ARG A 59 3.66 13.87 14.46
CA ARG A 59 3.91 14.47 15.77
C ARG A 59 4.87 13.63 16.59
N GLU A 60 4.65 12.32 16.55
CA GLU A 60 5.41 11.35 17.31
C GLU A 60 5.63 10.13 16.43
N ALA A 61 6.80 9.51 16.56
CA ALA A 61 7.11 8.26 15.89
C ALA A 61 7.93 7.37 16.83
N ARG A 62 7.63 6.08 16.81
CA ARG A 62 8.35 5.06 17.56
C ARG A 62 8.45 3.80 16.74
N ALA A 63 9.45 3.00 17.05
CA ALA A 63 9.62 1.69 16.47
C ALA A 63 10.03 0.69 17.54
N ARG A 64 9.87 -0.60 17.26
CA ARG A 64 10.44 -1.68 18.07
C ARG A 64 10.67 -2.92 17.22
N VAL A 65 11.65 -3.71 17.63
CA VAL A 65 11.81 -5.09 17.16
C VAL A 65 11.03 -5.99 18.11
N PHE A 66 10.29 -6.96 17.57
CA PHE A 66 9.56 -7.95 18.39
C PHE A 66 9.96 -9.40 18.11
N SER A 67 10.70 -9.65 17.03
CA SER A 67 11.33 -10.95 16.74
C SER A 67 12.56 -10.74 15.86
N GLY A 68 13.56 -11.61 15.98
CA GLY A 68 14.82 -11.46 15.24
C GLY A 68 15.69 -10.31 15.74
N ALA A 69 16.66 -9.90 14.93
CA ALA A 69 17.60 -8.83 15.25
C ALA A 69 17.65 -7.78 14.15
N ALA A 70 17.62 -6.51 14.56
CA ALA A 70 17.93 -5.36 13.71
C ALA A 70 18.87 -4.41 14.47
N ASP A 71 19.50 -3.49 13.77
CA ASP A 71 20.38 -2.52 14.41
C ASP A 71 19.59 -1.63 15.40
N PRO A 72 19.92 -1.63 16.70
CA PRO A 72 19.16 -0.91 17.72
C PRO A 72 19.17 0.61 17.50
N ARG A 73 20.14 1.15 16.75
CA ARG A 73 20.20 2.57 16.39
C ARG A 73 19.04 2.99 15.50
N ILE A 74 18.45 2.07 14.73
CA ILE A 74 17.24 2.36 13.92
C ILE A 74 16.07 2.66 14.85
N VAL A 75 15.86 1.81 15.87
CA VAL A 75 14.79 1.97 16.85
C VAL A 75 14.98 3.26 17.66
N ALA A 76 16.19 3.51 18.15
CA ALA A 76 16.51 4.71 18.92
C ALA A 76 16.34 6.00 18.09
N GLY A 77 16.62 5.96 16.79
CA GLY A 77 16.53 7.12 15.90
C GLY A 77 15.11 7.44 15.42
N PHE A 78 14.13 6.55 15.61
CA PHE A 78 12.84 6.67 14.93
C PHE A 78 12.02 7.90 15.35
N GLY A 79 12.22 8.39 16.57
CA GLY A 79 11.61 9.63 17.07
C GLY A 79 12.01 10.89 16.28
N ALA A 80 13.14 10.85 15.55
CA ALA A 80 13.58 11.96 14.70
C ALA A 80 12.67 12.23 13.49
N LEU A 81 11.65 11.39 13.25
CA LEU A 81 10.62 11.64 12.25
C LEU A 81 9.56 12.66 12.69
N ALA A 82 9.54 13.09 13.95
CA ALA A 82 8.68 14.19 14.38
C ALA A 82 8.91 15.45 13.52
N GLY A 83 7.82 16.11 13.09
CA GLY A 83 7.82 17.22 12.14
C GLY A 83 7.99 16.81 10.67
N ALA A 84 8.22 15.53 10.35
CA ALA A 84 8.25 15.06 8.98
C ALA A 84 6.83 14.90 8.41
N ARG A 85 6.68 15.09 7.09
CA ARG A 85 5.43 14.84 6.37
C ARG A 85 5.53 13.54 5.57
N MET A 86 4.46 12.74 5.61
CA MET A 86 4.34 11.47 4.88
C MET A 86 3.93 11.68 3.40
N VAL A 87 4.72 12.47 2.69
CA VAL A 87 4.52 12.87 1.28
C VAL A 87 5.77 12.60 0.44
N GLY A 88 5.85 13.16 -0.77
CA GLY A 88 7.03 13.05 -1.63
C GLY A 88 8.34 13.29 -0.87
N GLY A 89 9.31 12.39 -1.03
CA GLY A 89 10.60 12.42 -0.32
C GLY A 89 10.63 11.64 1.00
N PHE A 90 9.51 11.14 1.51
CA PHE A 90 9.46 10.39 2.76
C PHE A 90 10.32 9.10 2.73
N THR A 91 10.28 8.33 1.64
CA THR A 91 11.14 7.14 1.47
C THR A 91 12.62 7.45 1.59
N ARG A 92 13.07 8.58 1.01
CA ARG A 92 14.48 9.01 1.11
C ARG A 92 14.85 9.33 2.55
N ARG A 93 13.98 10.05 3.27
CA ARG A 93 14.20 10.34 4.70
C ARG A 93 14.30 9.08 5.55
N LEU A 94 13.48 8.06 5.27
CA LEU A 94 13.58 6.77 5.94
C LEU A 94 14.88 6.03 5.59
N ALA A 95 15.34 6.10 4.34
CA ALA A 95 16.62 5.54 3.93
C ALA A 95 17.81 6.24 4.63
N GLU A 96 17.76 7.56 4.77
CA GLU A 96 18.76 8.34 5.53
C GLU A 96 18.75 7.95 7.02
N LEU A 97 17.57 7.86 7.64
CA LEU A 97 17.41 7.45 9.03
C LEU A 97 17.96 6.05 9.29
N THR A 98 17.62 5.09 8.43
CA THR A 98 18.05 3.69 8.56
C THR A 98 19.51 3.50 8.15
N GLY A 99 20.06 4.33 7.26
CA GLY A 99 21.48 4.36 6.91
C GLY A 99 22.02 3.05 6.34
N GLY A 100 21.16 2.26 5.68
CA GLY A 100 21.53 0.92 5.17
C GLY A 100 21.85 -0.12 6.24
N ARG A 101 21.52 0.16 7.52
CA ARG A 101 21.81 -0.74 8.64
C ARG A 101 21.01 -2.05 8.54
N PRO A 102 21.53 -3.16 9.11
CA PRO A 102 20.81 -4.44 9.14
C PRO A 102 19.38 -4.31 9.67
N GLY A 103 18.43 -4.89 8.92
CA GLY A 103 16.99 -4.81 9.22
C GLY A 103 16.31 -3.50 8.81
N GLY A 104 17.03 -2.51 8.27
CA GLY A 104 16.49 -1.20 7.89
C GLY A 104 15.32 -1.26 6.91
N GLN A 105 15.32 -2.21 5.97
CA GLN A 105 14.26 -2.35 4.98
C GLN A 105 12.89 -2.65 5.61
N HIS A 106 12.82 -3.42 6.68
CA HIS A 106 11.56 -3.69 7.40
C HIS A 106 10.98 -2.42 7.99
N PHE A 107 11.80 -1.55 8.57
CA PHE A 107 11.35 -0.26 9.11
C PHE A 107 10.91 0.70 8.00
N ILE A 108 11.61 0.73 6.86
CA ILE A 108 11.20 1.51 5.69
C ILE A 108 9.83 1.02 5.21
N ASP A 109 9.67 -0.27 4.96
CA ASP A 109 8.41 -0.81 4.42
C ASP A 109 7.24 -0.64 5.39
N ALA A 110 7.45 -0.84 6.70
CA ALA A 110 6.43 -0.57 7.72
C ALA A 110 6.05 0.92 7.80
N ALA A 111 7.02 1.83 7.72
CA ALA A 111 6.75 3.27 7.73
C ALA A 111 6.06 3.76 6.45
N ILE A 112 6.39 3.18 5.29
CA ILE A 112 5.66 3.44 4.04
C ILE A 112 4.22 2.93 4.15
N GLU A 113 3.99 1.80 4.83
CA GLU A 113 2.62 1.37 5.09
C GLU A 113 1.87 2.34 5.99
N ILE A 114 2.49 2.89 7.04
CA ILE A 114 1.90 3.97 7.84
C ILE A 114 1.49 5.16 6.96
N ALA A 115 2.34 5.58 6.02
CA ALA A 115 1.99 6.64 5.07
C ALA A 115 0.78 6.27 4.19
N ARG A 116 0.66 5.01 3.76
CA ARG A 116 -0.51 4.52 3.01
C ARG A 116 -1.78 4.47 3.87
N LEU A 117 -1.66 4.09 5.14
CA LEU A 117 -2.75 4.05 6.13
C LEU A 117 -3.28 5.45 6.45
N ALA A 118 -2.42 6.47 6.48
CA ALA A 118 -2.80 7.86 6.70
C ALA A 118 -3.82 8.40 5.66
N ARG A 119 -3.95 7.71 4.52
CA ARG A 119 -4.87 8.02 3.42
C ARG A 119 -6.14 7.17 3.42
N GLN A 120 -6.42 6.45 4.50
CA GLN A 120 -7.57 5.52 4.59
C GLN A 120 -8.67 6.02 5.54
N ALA A 121 -8.35 6.94 6.44
CA ALA A 121 -9.32 7.59 7.32
C ALA A 121 -9.11 9.12 7.30
N THR A 122 -10.17 9.87 7.56
CA THR A 122 -10.15 11.33 7.66
C THR A 122 -11.04 11.80 8.82
N LYS A 123 -11.08 13.10 9.07
CA LYS A 123 -11.87 13.75 10.13
C LYS A 123 -12.73 14.86 9.53
N LEU A 124 -13.82 14.47 8.87
CA LEU A 124 -14.86 15.36 8.37
C LEU A 124 -15.92 15.63 9.46
N PRO A 125 -16.65 16.75 9.35
CA PRO A 125 -17.80 17.02 10.19
C PRO A 125 -18.85 15.89 10.17
N PRO A 126 -19.50 15.56 11.31
CA PRO A 126 -20.45 14.43 11.39
C PRO A 126 -21.64 14.52 10.44
N GLU A 127 -22.14 15.72 10.13
CA GLU A 127 -23.20 15.94 9.16
C GLU A 127 -22.79 15.60 7.73
N ARG A 128 -21.52 15.84 7.37
CA ARG A 128 -20.98 15.43 6.06
C ARG A 128 -20.78 13.93 6.00
N ALA A 129 -20.16 13.33 7.02
CA ALA A 129 -19.89 11.88 7.03
C ALA A 129 -21.17 11.02 6.96
N ARG A 130 -22.30 11.52 7.49
CA ARG A 130 -23.60 10.84 7.42
C ARG A 130 -24.09 10.61 5.99
N THR A 131 -23.64 11.38 4.99
CA THR A 131 -24.06 11.15 3.60
C THR A 131 -23.57 9.80 3.05
N ALA A 132 -22.49 9.25 3.61
CA ALA A 132 -22.00 7.91 3.26
C ALA A 132 -22.93 6.78 3.74
N ALA A 133 -23.80 7.02 4.74
CA ALA A 133 -24.64 5.98 5.32
C ALA A 133 -25.64 5.38 4.32
N GLY A 134 -26.02 6.15 3.28
CA GLY A 134 -26.94 5.70 2.24
C GLY A 134 -26.30 4.84 1.14
N GLY A 135 -24.98 4.65 1.16
CA GLY A 135 -24.28 3.87 0.13
C GLY A 135 -24.29 4.49 -1.27
N ASP A 136 -24.64 5.78 -1.39
CA ASP A 136 -24.57 6.50 -2.67
C ASP A 136 -23.09 6.68 -3.06
N ALA A 137 -22.67 5.95 -4.09
CA ALA A 137 -21.32 5.99 -4.62
C ALA A 137 -20.88 7.40 -5.05
N ARG A 138 -21.80 8.23 -5.57
CA ARG A 138 -21.45 9.60 -5.98
C ARG A 138 -21.21 10.49 -4.77
N ALA A 139 -22.03 10.37 -3.74
CA ALA A 139 -21.84 11.10 -2.49
C ALA A 139 -20.55 10.67 -1.78
N CYS A 140 -20.26 9.36 -1.73
CA CYS A 140 -19.00 8.85 -1.16
C CYS A 140 -17.78 9.35 -1.95
N TRP A 141 -17.86 9.39 -3.28
CA TRP A 141 -16.76 9.90 -4.11
C TRP A 141 -16.48 11.39 -3.84
N GLN A 142 -17.54 12.18 -3.60
CA GLN A 142 -17.41 13.58 -3.21
C GLN A 142 -16.80 13.73 -1.80
N LEU A 143 -17.19 12.87 -0.86
CA LEU A 143 -16.57 12.84 0.46
C LEU A 143 -15.09 12.46 0.37
N ASP A 144 -14.74 11.48 -0.45
CA ASP A 144 -13.36 11.05 -0.65
C ASP A 144 -12.49 12.21 -1.14
N THR A 145 -12.91 12.86 -2.23
CA THR A 145 -12.17 13.99 -2.82
C THR A 145 -12.20 15.26 -1.98
N THR A 146 -13.10 15.35 -1.00
CA THR A 146 -13.09 16.41 0.03
C THR A 146 -12.16 16.06 1.19
N GLY A 147 -12.17 14.79 1.61
CA GLY A 147 -11.46 14.28 2.77
C GLY A 147 -9.98 14.06 2.53
N TRP A 148 -9.59 13.75 1.30
CA TRP A 148 -8.21 13.50 0.88
C TRP A 148 -7.86 14.34 -0.35
N VAL A 149 -7.02 15.35 -0.14
CA VAL A 149 -6.68 16.34 -1.17
C VAL A 149 -5.87 15.74 -2.34
N ASP A 150 -5.23 14.61 -2.10
CA ASP A 150 -4.34 13.92 -3.03
C ASP A 150 -5.02 12.79 -3.82
N LEU A 151 -6.33 12.57 -3.62
CA LEU A 151 -7.07 11.56 -4.39
C LEU A 151 -7.35 11.93 -5.86
N PRO A 152 -7.65 13.18 -6.24
CA PRO A 152 -7.86 13.52 -7.66
C PRO A 152 -6.71 13.00 -8.54
N ASP A 153 -7.06 12.28 -9.61
CA ASP A 153 -6.14 11.64 -10.56
C ASP A 153 -5.14 10.61 -9.99
N SER A 154 -5.29 10.22 -8.72
CA SER A 154 -4.46 9.18 -8.08
C SER A 154 -4.70 7.78 -8.66
N CYS A 155 -5.91 7.51 -9.13
CA CYS A 155 -6.30 6.29 -9.84
C CYS A 155 -7.49 6.54 -10.77
N PHE A 156 -7.82 5.55 -11.60
CA PHE A 156 -8.93 5.62 -12.55
C PHE A 156 -10.23 6.14 -11.97
N THR A 157 -10.65 5.62 -10.81
CA THR A 157 -11.91 6.02 -10.17
C THR A 157 -11.97 7.50 -9.80
N TYR A 158 -10.83 8.10 -9.47
CA TYR A 158 -10.72 9.52 -9.11
C TYR A 158 -10.27 10.42 -10.27
N SER A 159 -10.15 9.87 -11.48
CA SER A 159 -10.01 10.65 -12.71
C SER A 159 -11.35 11.21 -13.17
N ASP A 160 -11.33 12.19 -14.08
CA ASP A 160 -12.54 12.66 -14.76
C ASP A 160 -13.29 11.53 -15.50
N ALA A 161 -12.56 10.60 -16.12
CA ALA A 161 -13.13 9.46 -16.82
C ALA A 161 -13.87 8.52 -15.85
N GLY A 162 -13.26 8.21 -14.70
CA GLY A 162 -13.91 7.40 -13.66
C GLY A 162 -15.12 8.09 -13.04
N ARG A 163 -14.98 9.39 -12.72
CA ARG A 163 -16.05 10.21 -12.18
C ARG A 163 -17.28 10.25 -13.10
N ALA A 164 -17.07 10.37 -14.41
CA ALA A 164 -18.17 10.39 -15.39
C ALA A 164 -19.02 9.11 -15.34
N LEU A 165 -18.43 7.96 -15.01
CA LEU A 165 -19.15 6.68 -14.92
C LEU A 165 -20.09 6.58 -13.71
N LEU A 166 -19.90 7.39 -12.67
CA LEU A 166 -20.82 7.44 -11.51
C LEU A 166 -22.21 7.94 -11.91
N ALA A 167 -22.34 8.66 -13.04
CA ALA A 167 -23.61 9.15 -13.54
C ALA A 167 -24.39 8.12 -14.35
N THR A 168 -23.73 7.06 -14.85
CA THR A 168 -24.30 6.17 -15.87
C THR A 168 -24.30 4.70 -15.48
N ARG A 169 -23.54 4.30 -14.45
CA ARG A 169 -23.42 2.90 -14.01
C ARG A 169 -24.06 2.68 -12.64
N ALA A 170 -24.56 1.47 -12.43
CA ALA A 170 -24.81 0.97 -11.09
C ALA A 170 -23.45 0.72 -10.41
N VAL A 171 -23.20 1.42 -9.30
CA VAL A 171 -21.94 1.35 -8.55
C VAL A 171 -22.27 1.07 -7.10
N THR A 172 -21.65 0.05 -6.53
CA THR A 172 -21.70 -0.20 -5.09
C THR A 172 -20.40 0.24 -4.44
N THR A 173 -20.50 0.70 -3.21
CA THR A 173 -19.35 1.17 -2.44
C THR A 173 -19.30 0.54 -1.05
N SER A 174 -18.08 0.29 -0.59
CA SER A 174 -17.77 -0.20 0.77
C SER A 174 -17.54 0.94 1.77
N MET A 175 -17.67 2.20 1.32
CA MET A 175 -17.45 3.36 2.16
C MET A 175 -18.53 3.49 3.23
N VAL A 176 -18.10 3.83 4.45
CA VAL A 176 -18.97 3.97 5.62
C VAL A 176 -18.66 5.27 6.36
N PRO A 177 -19.64 5.87 7.08
CA PRO A 177 -19.42 7.11 7.84
C PRO A 177 -18.20 7.08 8.77
N ALA A 178 -17.89 5.91 9.35
CA ALA A 178 -16.76 5.75 10.27
C ALA A 178 -15.38 6.00 9.63
N LEU A 179 -15.24 5.90 8.31
CA LEU A 179 -13.99 6.26 7.61
C LEU A 179 -13.80 7.78 7.51
N TYR A 180 -14.91 8.53 7.50
CA TYR A 180 -14.92 9.98 7.34
C TYR A 180 -15.01 10.73 8.66
N CYS A 181 -15.75 10.19 9.63
CA CYS A 181 -15.91 10.76 10.96
C CYS A 181 -15.84 9.61 11.98
N PRO A 182 -14.62 9.15 12.29
CA PRO A 182 -14.45 8.00 13.16
C PRO A 182 -14.87 8.29 14.60
N PRO A 183 -15.48 7.31 15.31
CA PRO A 183 -15.75 7.43 16.74
C PRO A 183 -14.45 7.58 17.56
N PRO A 184 -14.40 8.42 18.60
CA PRO A 184 -13.24 8.51 19.48
C PRO A 184 -12.88 7.16 20.14
N GLY A 185 -11.59 6.86 20.21
CA GLY A 185 -11.06 5.62 20.78
C GLY A 185 -11.22 4.37 19.91
N ALA A 186 -11.87 4.46 18.76
CA ALA A 186 -12.08 3.31 17.88
C ALA A 186 -10.84 2.99 17.03
N ARG A 187 -10.68 1.70 16.69
CA ARG A 187 -9.91 1.29 15.52
C ARG A 187 -10.80 1.43 14.29
N VAL A 188 -10.35 2.23 13.32
CA VAL A 188 -11.21 2.72 12.22
C VAL A 188 -10.89 2.07 10.90
N PHE A 189 -9.67 1.53 10.78
CA PHE A 189 -9.19 0.87 9.58
C PHE A 189 -8.11 -0.14 9.97
N SER A 190 -8.10 -1.29 9.30
CA SER A 190 -7.15 -2.37 9.48
C SER A 190 -6.86 -3.04 8.14
N ARG A 191 -5.58 -3.20 7.85
CA ARG A 191 -5.10 -3.85 6.63
C ARG A 191 -4.19 -5.00 6.95
N LYS A 192 -4.36 -6.09 6.22
CA LYS A 192 -3.45 -7.23 6.21
C LYS A 192 -2.87 -7.41 4.82
N LYS A 193 -1.59 -7.73 4.77
CA LYS A 193 -0.82 -7.97 3.55
C LYS A 193 0.03 -9.22 3.71
N VAL A 194 0.14 -9.99 2.63
CA VAL A 194 1.07 -11.12 2.54
C VAL A 194 1.75 -11.05 1.19
N ALA A 195 3.08 -11.03 1.16
CA ALA A 195 3.90 -11.15 -0.04
C ALA A 195 4.67 -12.47 0.02
N ARG A 196 4.73 -13.21 -1.09
CA ARG A 196 5.43 -14.49 -1.19
C ARG A 196 6.25 -14.55 -2.47
N LEU A 197 7.41 -15.19 -2.37
CA LEU A 197 8.21 -15.62 -3.49
C LEU A 197 8.43 -17.13 -3.40
N GLU A 198 8.37 -17.82 -4.53
CA GLU A 198 8.62 -19.27 -4.60
C GLU A 198 9.39 -19.62 -5.88
N ARG A 199 10.55 -20.26 -5.73
CA ARG A 199 11.33 -20.77 -6.85
C ARG A 199 10.73 -22.09 -7.31
N ARG A 200 10.31 -22.16 -8.58
CA ARG A 200 9.72 -23.35 -9.22
C ARG A 200 10.52 -23.71 -10.46
N GLY A 201 11.67 -24.35 -10.25
CA GLY A 201 12.61 -24.68 -11.32
C GLY A 201 13.11 -23.42 -12.04
N ARG A 202 12.74 -23.27 -13.32
CA ARG A 202 13.11 -22.11 -14.18
C ARG A 202 12.16 -20.92 -14.03
N ARG A 203 11.14 -21.03 -13.18
CA ARG A 203 10.18 -19.96 -12.87
C ARG A 203 10.42 -19.41 -11.47
N LEU A 204 10.14 -18.12 -11.31
CA LEU A 204 9.93 -17.51 -10.00
C LEU A 204 8.46 -17.12 -9.92
N SER A 205 7.73 -17.72 -8.98
CA SER A 205 6.34 -17.36 -8.67
C SER A 205 6.32 -16.27 -7.61
N LEU A 206 5.47 -15.27 -7.82
CA LEU A 206 5.29 -14.14 -6.92
C LEU A 206 3.80 -14.03 -6.60
N TYR A 207 3.49 -13.84 -5.33
CA TYR A 207 2.14 -13.63 -4.87
C TYR A 207 2.10 -12.45 -3.91
N HIS A 208 1.10 -11.60 -4.03
CA HIS A 208 0.84 -10.59 -3.03
C HIS A 208 -0.66 -10.44 -2.81
N SER A 209 -1.10 -10.43 -1.55
CA SER A 209 -2.46 -10.05 -1.19
C SER A 209 -2.52 -8.85 -0.27
N MET A 210 -3.67 -8.17 -0.30
CA MET A 210 -4.04 -7.08 0.59
C MET A 210 -5.53 -7.12 0.87
N PHE A 211 -5.90 -7.11 2.15
CA PHE A 211 -7.29 -7.05 2.58
C PHE A 211 -7.46 -5.97 3.65
N ASP A 212 -8.45 -5.10 3.45
CA ASP A 212 -8.86 -4.07 4.39
C ASP A 212 -10.38 -3.81 4.29
N GLU A 213 -10.87 -2.80 5.02
CA GLU A 213 -12.30 -2.45 5.04
C GLU A 213 -12.86 -2.12 3.64
N ALA A 214 -12.05 -1.57 2.74
CA ALA A 214 -12.49 -1.09 1.43
C ALA A 214 -12.01 -1.96 0.25
N HIS A 215 -10.92 -2.70 0.41
CA HIS A 215 -10.20 -3.39 -0.65
C HIS A 215 -9.95 -4.86 -0.30
N GLY A 216 -10.01 -5.71 -1.32
CA GLY A 216 -9.54 -7.08 -1.28
C GLY A 216 -8.84 -7.36 -2.61
N PHE A 217 -7.55 -7.64 -2.55
CA PHE A 217 -6.69 -7.86 -3.71
C PHE A 217 -5.83 -9.08 -3.50
N GLU A 218 -5.69 -9.86 -4.56
CA GLU A 218 -4.65 -10.85 -4.74
C GLU A 218 -4.03 -10.67 -6.13
N ILE A 219 -2.70 -10.68 -6.21
CA ILE A 219 -1.97 -10.67 -7.48
C ILE A 219 -1.01 -11.85 -7.54
N ARG A 220 -0.89 -12.43 -8.72
CA ARG A 220 -0.02 -13.57 -9.02
C ARG A 220 0.80 -13.26 -10.26
N TYR A 221 2.11 -13.43 -10.16
CA TYR A 221 3.03 -13.33 -11.29
C TYR A 221 3.89 -14.57 -11.40
N GLU A 222 4.32 -14.88 -12.63
CA GLU A 222 5.43 -15.80 -12.86
C GLU A 222 6.47 -15.12 -13.74
N ILE A 223 7.74 -15.23 -13.35
CA ILE A 223 8.89 -14.73 -14.10
C ILE A 223 9.66 -15.92 -14.66
N ASP A 224 9.96 -15.87 -15.96
CA ASP A 224 10.97 -16.71 -16.58
C ASP A 224 12.38 -16.30 -16.16
N LEU A 225 13.11 -17.17 -15.48
CA LEU A 225 14.42 -16.80 -14.94
C LEU A 225 15.54 -16.74 -16.00
N ASP A 226 15.34 -17.32 -17.19
CA ASP A 226 16.35 -17.30 -18.24
C ASP A 226 16.28 -16.04 -19.10
N SER A 227 15.07 -15.66 -19.50
CA SER A 227 14.81 -14.42 -20.24
C SER A 227 14.62 -13.21 -19.33
N GLY A 228 14.32 -13.42 -18.05
CA GLY A 228 14.02 -12.34 -17.10
C GLY A 228 12.71 -11.62 -17.42
N THR A 229 11.72 -12.32 -17.97
CA THR A 229 10.44 -11.73 -18.41
C THR A 229 9.27 -12.24 -17.59
N ILE A 230 8.25 -11.40 -17.40
CA ILE A 230 6.97 -11.82 -16.80
C ILE A 230 6.22 -12.66 -17.84
N VAL A 231 5.92 -13.92 -17.53
CA VAL A 231 5.20 -14.83 -18.43
C VAL A 231 3.75 -15.07 -18.00
N HIS A 232 3.41 -14.71 -16.77
CA HIS A 232 2.06 -14.81 -16.25
C HIS A 232 1.77 -13.62 -15.33
N ALA A 233 0.57 -13.05 -15.45
CA ALA A 233 0.10 -11.97 -14.59
C ALA A 233 -1.41 -11.98 -14.41
N GLU A 234 -1.85 -12.06 -13.16
CA GLU A 234 -3.25 -12.17 -12.77
C GLU A 234 -3.55 -11.30 -11.53
N SER A 235 -4.76 -10.74 -11.48
CA SER A 235 -5.33 -10.09 -10.30
C SER A 235 -6.72 -10.62 -10.02
N GLU A 236 -6.98 -10.89 -8.75
CA GLU A 236 -8.30 -11.19 -8.22
C GLU A 236 -8.69 -10.09 -7.23
N THR A 237 -9.91 -9.56 -7.37
CA THR A 237 -10.39 -8.42 -6.56
C THR A 237 -11.76 -8.68 -5.97
N PRO A 238 -11.84 -9.48 -4.88
CA PRO A 238 -13.12 -9.79 -4.23
C PRO A 238 -13.81 -8.56 -3.62
N ARG A 239 -13.10 -7.44 -3.43
CA ARG A 239 -13.66 -6.19 -2.90
C ARG A 239 -12.94 -4.99 -3.50
N LEU A 240 -13.72 -4.03 -3.99
CA LEU A 240 -13.21 -2.73 -4.45
C LEU A 240 -14.03 -1.58 -3.84
N PRO A 241 -13.43 -0.40 -3.63
CA PRO A 241 -14.11 0.79 -3.10
C PRO A 241 -15.35 1.22 -3.89
N TYR A 242 -15.29 1.07 -5.22
CA TYR A 242 -16.35 1.44 -6.16
C TYR A 242 -16.52 0.34 -7.21
N MET A 243 -17.19 -0.74 -6.82
CA MET A 243 -17.51 -1.86 -7.71
C MET A 243 -18.42 -1.38 -8.85
N GLY A 244 -18.07 -1.71 -10.09
CA GLY A 244 -18.68 -1.19 -11.32
C GLY A 244 -17.80 -0.15 -12.05
N ILE A 245 -16.86 0.48 -11.34
CA ILE A 245 -15.86 1.41 -11.90
C ILE A 245 -14.44 0.89 -11.68
N CYS A 246 -14.08 0.53 -10.44
CA CYS A 246 -12.75 0.05 -10.09
C CYS A 246 -12.37 -1.26 -10.82
N ASN A 247 -13.34 -1.99 -11.37
CA ASN A 247 -13.11 -3.23 -12.12
C ASN A 247 -12.40 -2.99 -13.46
N GLU A 248 -12.63 -1.84 -14.10
CA GLU A 248 -12.05 -1.52 -15.42
C GLU A 248 -10.52 -1.58 -15.44
N PRO A 249 -9.80 -0.89 -14.53
CA PRO A 249 -8.34 -0.94 -14.53
C PRO A 249 -7.76 -2.31 -14.16
N GLN A 250 -8.55 -3.25 -13.61
CA GLN A 250 -8.03 -4.57 -13.22
C GLN A 250 -7.56 -5.38 -14.42
N LYS A 251 -8.26 -5.27 -15.56
CA LYS A 251 -7.91 -5.97 -16.80
C LYS A 251 -6.52 -5.58 -17.33
N LYS A 252 -5.98 -4.41 -16.93
CA LYS A 252 -4.67 -3.94 -17.37
C LYS A 252 -3.51 -4.75 -16.83
N ILE A 253 -3.71 -5.61 -15.82
CA ILE A 253 -2.65 -6.46 -15.30
C ILE A 253 -2.02 -7.36 -16.37
N ALA A 254 -2.80 -7.76 -17.39
CA ALA A 254 -2.32 -8.53 -18.53
C ALA A 254 -1.21 -7.81 -19.33
N ALA A 255 -1.15 -6.47 -19.28
CA ALA A 255 -0.10 -5.70 -19.95
C ALA A 255 1.29 -5.88 -19.33
N LEU A 256 1.38 -6.51 -18.15
CA LEU A 256 2.66 -6.89 -17.55
C LEU A 256 3.27 -8.14 -18.21
N VAL A 257 2.47 -8.99 -18.86
CA VAL A 257 3.01 -10.17 -19.58
C VAL A 257 3.92 -9.70 -20.72
N GLY A 258 5.09 -10.32 -20.82
CA GLY A 258 6.14 -9.97 -21.77
C GLY A 258 7.03 -8.81 -21.32
N GLN A 259 6.73 -8.14 -20.20
CA GLN A 259 7.61 -7.08 -19.70
C GLN A 259 8.92 -7.67 -19.14
N PRO A 260 10.08 -7.07 -19.47
CA PRO A 260 11.33 -7.43 -18.82
C PRO A 260 11.30 -6.97 -17.36
N VAL A 261 11.87 -7.79 -16.48
CA VAL A 261 12.02 -7.52 -15.05
C VAL A 261 13.39 -6.91 -14.82
N ASP A 262 13.46 -5.60 -15.05
CA ASP A 262 14.66 -4.77 -14.93
C ASP A 262 14.40 -3.53 -14.05
N ARG A 263 15.41 -2.69 -13.87
CA ARG A 263 15.32 -1.46 -13.06
C ARG A 263 14.27 -0.46 -13.56
N GLU A 264 13.94 -0.51 -14.84
CA GLU A 264 12.97 0.37 -15.48
C GLU A 264 11.52 -0.16 -15.38
N LEU A 265 11.32 -1.41 -14.96
CA LEU A 265 9.98 -2.00 -14.83
C LEU A 265 9.06 -1.17 -13.92
N ARG A 266 9.60 -0.67 -12.80
CA ARG A 266 8.85 0.18 -11.86
C ARG A 266 8.31 1.44 -12.55
N LYS A 267 9.08 2.02 -13.47
CA LYS A 267 8.68 3.19 -14.24
C LYS A 267 7.66 2.82 -15.31
N ARG A 268 7.87 1.71 -16.04
CA ARG A 268 6.93 1.23 -17.06
C ARG A 268 5.55 0.91 -16.47
N MET A 269 5.50 0.19 -15.36
CA MET A 269 4.24 -0.24 -14.76
C MET A 269 3.36 0.94 -14.28
N GLN A 270 3.95 2.12 -14.01
CA GLN A 270 3.17 3.33 -13.73
C GLN A 270 2.21 3.67 -14.88
N GLY A 271 2.65 3.55 -16.14
CA GLY A 271 1.81 3.80 -17.31
C GLY A 271 0.93 2.60 -17.70
N LEU A 272 1.37 1.38 -17.38
CA LEU A 272 0.63 0.16 -17.75
C LEU A 272 -0.56 -0.09 -16.81
N ILE A 273 -0.34 -0.02 -15.50
CA ILE A 273 -1.32 -0.44 -14.48
C ILE A 273 -1.61 0.64 -13.43
N GLY A 274 -0.84 1.74 -13.39
CA GLY A 274 -0.97 2.81 -12.40
C GLY A 274 -1.56 4.11 -12.96
N GLY A 275 -1.49 5.16 -12.13
CA GLY A 275 -1.91 6.52 -12.48
C GLY A 275 -3.41 6.69 -12.70
N SER A 276 -3.80 7.85 -13.25
CA SER A 276 -5.20 8.22 -13.52
C SER A 276 -5.91 7.30 -14.52
N ALA A 277 -5.19 6.46 -15.25
CA ALA A 277 -5.77 5.44 -16.12
C ALA A 277 -5.77 4.03 -15.50
N GLY A 278 -5.18 3.84 -14.32
CA GLY A 278 -4.92 2.54 -13.71
C GLY A 278 -5.43 2.40 -12.28
N CYS A 279 -4.96 1.36 -11.59
CA CYS A 279 -5.30 1.08 -10.20
C CYS A 279 -4.08 1.30 -9.31
N ALA A 280 -4.21 2.20 -8.33
CA ALA A 280 -3.15 2.49 -7.37
C ALA A 280 -2.73 1.23 -6.58
N GLN A 281 -3.69 0.37 -6.19
CA GLN A 281 -3.38 -0.85 -5.44
C GLN A 281 -2.67 -1.91 -6.28
N LEU A 282 -3.01 -2.05 -7.56
CA LEU A 282 -2.23 -2.93 -8.45
C LEU A 282 -0.78 -2.45 -8.52
N TYR A 283 -0.56 -1.16 -8.79
CA TYR A 283 0.77 -0.58 -8.84
C TYR A 283 1.54 -0.80 -7.52
N ASP A 284 0.89 -0.53 -6.37
CA ASP A 284 1.52 -0.63 -5.06
C ASP A 284 1.90 -2.06 -4.68
N LEU A 285 1.03 -3.05 -4.95
CA LEU A 285 1.31 -4.46 -4.67
C LEU A 285 2.39 -5.00 -5.61
N THR A 286 2.36 -4.65 -6.90
CA THR A 286 3.45 -4.99 -7.83
C THR A 286 4.77 -4.34 -7.37
N ALA A 287 4.75 -3.07 -6.98
CA ALA A 287 5.90 -2.35 -6.47
C ALA A 287 6.51 -3.00 -5.22
N ASP A 288 5.68 -3.50 -4.30
CA ASP A 288 6.14 -4.17 -3.10
C ASP A 288 6.78 -5.53 -3.40
N LEU A 289 6.30 -6.26 -4.41
CA LEU A 289 6.95 -7.47 -4.92
C LEU A 289 8.31 -7.18 -5.55
N LEU A 290 8.42 -6.11 -6.36
CA LEU A 290 9.69 -5.75 -7.01
C LEU A 290 10.80 -5.44 -5.99
N LYS A 291 10.46 -4.90 -4.82
CA LYS A 291 11.43 -4.67 -3.73
C LYS A 291 12.05 -5.97 -3.17
N LEU A 292 11.39 -7.11 -3.39
CA LEU A 292 11.87 -8.41 -2.96
C LEU A 292 12.82 -9.07 -3.98
N LEU A 293 13.02 -8.45 -5.14
CA LEU A 293 13.83 -9.00 -6.22
C LEU A 293 15.20 -8.32 -6.31
N THR A 294 16.18 -9.11 -6.73
CA THR A 294 17.43 -8.60 -7.30
C THR A 294 17.21 -8.40 -8.79
N LEU A 295 17.37 -7.17 -9.27
CA LEU A 295 17.17 -6.80 -10.66
C LEU A 295 18.51 -6.70 -11.41
N PRO A 296 18.56 -7.02 -12.72
CA PRO A 296 19.70 -6.71 -13.58
C PRO A 296 20.13 -5.24 -13.51
#